data_AF-A0A953M3Q9-F1
#
_entry.id   AF-A0A953M3Q9-F1
#
_cell.length_a   1.000
_cell.length_b   1.000
_cell.length_c   1.000
_cell.angle_alpha   90.00
_cell.angle_beta   90.00
_cell.angle_gamma   90.00
#
_symmetry.space_group_name_H-M   'P 1'
#
loop_
_entity.id
_entity.type
_entity.pdbx_description
1 polymer ?
#
loop_
_entity_poly.entity_id
_entity_poly.type
_entity_poly.pdbx_seq_one_letter_code
_entity_poly.pdbx_strand_id
1 'polypeptide(L)' 'MPIFSYISFEPDHTDPTRQKYNPALLGINGPRVTIEISIPDELMKYLTENSLPVPSPIVGSGLVDTGASITALL' A
#
# COMPACT_ATOMS: atom_id res chain seq x y z
N MET A 1 -9.83 -17.03 15.31
CA MET A 1 -9.84 -17.07 13.83
C MET A 1 -10.29 -15.72 13.34
N PRO A 2 -9.45 -14.92 12.65
CA PRO A 2 -9.92 -13.65 12.12
C PRO A 2 -10.85 -13.92 10.92
N ILE A 3 -12.04 -13.33 10.96
CA ILE A 3 -13.00 -13.32 9.86
C ILE A 3 -12.55 -12.19 8.93
N PHE A 4 -12.07 -12.53 7.74
CA PHE A 4 -11.85 -11.56 6.68
C PHE A 4 -13.16 -11.40 5.91
N SER A 5 -13.90 -10.33 6.20
CA SER A 5 -15.05 -9.92 5.39
C SER A 5 -14.55 -9.30 4.09
N TYR A 6 -14.67 -10.04 2.98
CA TYR A 6 -14.38 -9.55 1.63
C TYR A 6 -15.49 -8.58 1.21
N ILE A 7 -15.14 -7.31 0.99
CA ILE A 7 -16.05 -6.33 0.38
C ILE A 7 -15.69 -6.27 -1.10
N SER A 8 -16.47 -6.97 -1.94
CA SER A 8 -16.41 -6.81 -3.39
C SER A 8 -17.05 -5.48 -3.78
N PHE A 9 -16.28 -4.59 -4.41
CA PHE A 9 -16.84 -3.46 -5.14
C PHE A 9 -16.92 -3.86 -6.62
N GLU A 10 -18.08 -4.34 -7.07
CA GLU A 10 -18.30 -4.46 -8.50
C GLU A 10 -18.43 -3.05 -9.11
N PRO A 11 -17.69 -2.73 -10.19
CA PRO A 11 -17.76 -1.42 -10.77
C PRO A 11 -19.02 -1.29 -11.64
N ASP A 12 -20.10 -0.77 -11.07
CA ASP A 12 -21.19 -0.22 -11.89
C ASP A 12 -20.71 1.09 -12.53
N HIS A 13 -20.46 1.05 -13.85
CA HIS A 13 -19.97 2.18 -14.63
C HIS A 13 -21.07 3.17 -15.01
N THR A 14 -22.32 2.98 -14.58
CA THR A 14 -23.48 3.75 -15.05
C THR A 14 -24.15 4.64 -14.00
N ASP A 15 -23.67 4.67 -12.76
CA ASP A 15 -24.29 5.47 -11.69
C ASP A 15 -23.79 6.94 -11.66
N PRO A 16 -24.63 7.93 -12.03
CA PRO A 16 -24.28 9.35 -11.98
C PRO A 16 -24.18 9.90 -10.54
N THR A 17 -24.53 9.10 -9.51
CA THR A 17 -24.45 9.47 -8.09
C THR A 17 -23.15 9.04 -7.41
N ARG A 18 -22.21 8.43 -8.14
CA ARG A 18 -20.87 8.11 -7.62
C ARG A 18 -20.18 9.36 -7.07
N GLN A 19 -20.26 9.50 -5.76
CA GLN A 19 -19.59 10.57 -5.04
C GLN A 19 -18.09 10.34 -5.19
N LYS A 20 -17.43 11.19 -5.99
CA LYS A 20 -15.98 11.24 -6.07
C LYS A 20 -15.48 11.60 -4.66
N TYR A 21 -15.05 10.60 -3.89
CA TYR A 21 -14.56 10.84 -2.53
C TYR A 21 -13.42 11.85 -2.59
N ASN A 22 -13.51 12.90 -1.78
CA ASN A 22 -12.45 13.90 -1.68
C ASN A 22 -11.16 13.19 -1.23
N PRO A 23 -10.07 13.21 -2.01
CA PRO A 23 -8.82 12.54 -1.66
C PRO A 23 -8.26 12.99 -0.30
N ALA A 24 -8.55 14.22 0.11
CA ALA A 24 -8.16 14.73 1.43
C ALA A 24 -8.80 13.95 2.59
N LEU A 25 -9.99 13.36 2.40
CA LEU A 25 -10.65 12.54 3.43
C LEU A 25 -10.03 11.15 3.57
N LEU A 26 -9.46 10.60 2.48
CA LEU A 26 -8.76 9.30 2.51
C LEU A 26 -7.51 9.36 3.39
N GLY A 27 -6.76 10.47 3.35
CA GLY A 27 -5.60 10.66 4.22
C GLY A 27 -5.93 10.59 5.72
N ILE A 28 -7.15 11.03 6.10
CA ILE A 28 -7.59 11.12 7.49
C ILE A 28 -8.24 9.82 7.96
N ASN A 29 -9.20 9.29 7.19
CA ASN A 29 -10.07 8.19 7.61
C ASN A 29 -9.96 6.93 6.75
N GLY A 30 -9.07 6.92 5.76
CA GLY A 30 -8.95 5.78 4.86
C GLY A 30 -8.35 4.54 5.55
N PRO A 31 -8.61 3.35 4.99
CA PRO A 31 -8.14 2.09 5.56
C PRO A 31 -6.61 2.06 5.61
N ARG A 32 -6.08 1.74 6.79
CA ARG A 32 -4.64 1.65 7.03
C ARG A 32 -4.24 0.22 7.38
N VAL A 33 -3.10 -0.20 6.85
CA VAL A 33 -2.51 -1.51 7.14
C VAL A 33 -1.09 -1.33 7.64
N THR A 34 -0.64 -2.23 8.52
CA THR A 34 0.77 -2.33 8.88
C THR A 34 1.52 -2.92 7.69
N ILE A 35 2.63 -2.28 7.31
CA ILE A 35 3.49 -2.71 6.20
C ILE A 35 4.93 -2.86 6.67
N GLU A 36 5.67 -3.72 5.98
CA GLU A 36 7.11 -3.81 6.06
C GLU A 36 7.69 -3.59 4.65
N ILE A 37 8.74 -2.78 4.55
CA ILE A 37 9.40 -2.45 3.30
C ILE A 37 10.84 -2.94 3.38
N SER A 38 11.19 -3.87 2.51
CA SER A 38 12.55 -4.34 2.30
C SER A 38 13.07 -3.89 0.93
N ILE A 39 14.38 -3.94 0.74
CA ILE A 39 14.98 -3.76 -0.58
C ILE A 39 14.67 -4.96 -1.49
N PRO A 40 14.73 -4.80 -2.83
CA PRO A 40 14.59 -5.91 -3.77
C PRO A 40 15.66 -6.99 -3.61
N ASP A 41 15.32 -8.24 -3.94
CA ASP A 41 16.21 -9.39 -3.82
C ASP A 41 17.50 -9.23 -4.64
N GLU A 42 17.41 -8.66 -5.85
CA GLU A 42 18.60 -8.43 -6.68
C GLU A 42 19.56 -7.43 -6.04
N LEU A 43 19.03 -6.38 -5.39
CA LEU A 43 19.85 -5.41 -4.67
C LEU A 43 20.47 -6.04 -3.42
N MET A 44 19.71 -6.85 -2.68
CA MET A 44 20.22 -7.58 -1.52
C MET A 44 21.39 -8.50 -1.90
N LYS A 45 21.24 -9.25 -3.00
CA LYS A 45 22.30 -10.11 -3.54
C LYS A 45 23.55 -9.30 -3.88
N TYR A 46 23.38 -8.20 -4.63
CA TYR A 46 24.49 -7.32 -4.99
C TYR A 46 25.24 -6.79 -3.76
N LEU A 47 24.53 -6.28 -2.75
CA LEU A 47 25.14 -5.76 -1.52
C LEU A 47 25.91 -6.86 -0.77
N THR A 48 25.32 -8.05 -0.68
CA THR A 48 25.94 -9.22 -0.01
C THR A 48 27.23 -9.65 -0.71
N GLU A 49 27.21 -9.76 -2.05
CA GLU A 49 28.39 -10.14 -2.85
C GLU A 49 29.53 -9.12 -2.73
N ASN A 50 29.19 -7.84 -2.57
CA ASN A 50 30.16 -6.75 -2.40
C ASN A 50 30.53 -6.49 -0.94
N SER A 51 30.10 -7.34 0.00
CA SER A 51 30.34 -7.17 1.45
C SER A 51 29.90 -5.80 1.97
N LEU A 52 28.84 -5.25 1.37
CA LEU A 52 28.21 -4.01 1.79
C LEU A 52 27.06 -4.32 2.76
N PRO A 53 26.77 -3.40 3.71
CA PRO A 53 25.68 -3.61 4.66
C PRO A 53 24.33 -3.68 3.93
N VAL A 54 23.56 -4.73 4.23
CA VAL A 54 22.17 -4.87 3.80
C VAL A 54 21.28 -4.10 4.78
N PRO A 55 20.49 -3.11 4.33
CA PRO A 55 19.57 -2.39 5.20
C PRO A 55 18.50 -3.33 5.75
N SER A 56 18.19 -3.20 7.04
CA SER A 56 17.07 -3.91 7.64
C SER A 56 15.73 -3.40 7.10
N PRO A 57 14.69 -4.24 7.01
CA PRO A 57 13.36 -3.79 6.63
C PRO A 57 12.82 -2.70 7.56
N ILE A 58 12.04 -1.78 7.01
CA ILE A 58 11.40 -0.69 7.75
C ILE A 58 9.91 -1.03 7.92
N VAL A 59 9.41 -0.95 9.15
CA VAL A 59 8.00 -1.17 9.48
C VAL A 59 7.26 0.16 9.59
N GLY A 60 6.03 0.22 9.06
CA GLY A 60 5.22 1.44 9.08
C GLY A 60 3.72 1.20 8.87
N SER A 61 2.99 2.28 8.61
CA SER A 61 1.56 2.25 8.29
C SER A 61 1.33 2.77 6.87
N GLY A 62 0.70 1.96 6.03
CA GLY A 62 0.31 2.32 4.66
C GLY A 62 -1.18 2.62 4.56
N LEU A 63 -1.54 3.63 3.78
CA LEU A 63 -2.93 3.93 3.39
C LEU A 63 -3.29 3.10 2.14
N VAL A 64 -4.41 2.39 2.17
CA VAL A 64 -4.94 1.70 0.98
C VAL A 64 -5.80 2.70 0.21
N ASP A 65 -5.28 3.17 -0.93
CA ASP A 65 -5.97 4.05 -1.86
C ASP A 65 -6.19 3.32 -3.20
N THR A 66 -7.43 2.87 -3.44
CA THR A 66 -7.80 2.17 -4.68
C THR A 66 -7.80 3.08 -5.91
N GLY A 67 -7.73 4.40 -5.72
CA GLY A 67 -7.58 5.38 -6.81
C GLY A 67 -6.12 5.66 -7.17
N ALA A 68 -5.15 5.18 -6.37
CA ALA A 68 -3.74 5.40 -6.63
C ALA A 68 -3.21 4.44 -7.70
N SER A 69 -2.53 4.98 -8.71
CA SER A 69 -1.83 4.17 -9.72
C SER A 69 -0.39 3.82 -9.33
N ILE A 70 0.12 4.43 -8.27
CA ILE A 70 1.49 4.22 -7.76
C ILE A 70 1.46 4.14 -6.24
N THR A 71 2.43 3.42 -5.68
CA THR A 71 2.71 3.44 -4.23
C THR A 71 3.75 4.52 -3.95
N ALA A 72 3.51 5.37 -2.95
CA ALA A 72 4.43 6.41 -2.52
C ALA A 72 4.84 6.19 -1.07
N LEU A 73 6.09 6.53 -0.76
CA LEU A 73 6.66 6.49 0.59
C LEU A 73 6.89 7.93 1.05
N LEU A 74 6.65 8.18 2.35
CA LEU A 74 6.82 9.47 3.00
C LEU A 74 7.98 9.41 4.00
#